data_AF-F4PRC3-F1
#
_entry.id   AF-F4PRC3-F1
#
_cell.length_a   1.000
_cell.length_b   1.000
_cell.length_c   1.000
_cell.angle_alpha   90.00
_cell.angle_beta   90.00
_cell.angle_gamma   90.00
#
_symmetry.space_group_name_H-M   'P 1'
#
loop_
_entity.id
_entity.type
_entity.pdbx_description
1 polymer ?
#
loop_
_entity_poly.entity_id
_entity_poly.type
_entity_poly.pdbx_seq_one_letter_code
_entity_poly.pdbx_strand_id
1 'polypeptide(L)'
;MNATISTSSSIVLFRRVIREGLRYRAFKQDSWWRNNVKELFRENKSVSDPKEIESLQSRVKSYRFYLKASKDIQNLLEEYNIGIPVRERLEKSSNRVGLKLPEWPEVREQQIRAREQQNNRSTLADQNNTDKPQQ
;
A
#
# COMPACT_ATOMS: atom_id res chain seq x y z
N MET A 1 -45.66 4.79 -15.69
CA MET A 1 -44.19 4.82 -15.53
C MET A 1 -43.91 5.02 -14.05
N ASN A 2 -43.42 4.00 -13.35
CA ASN A 2 -43.24 4.04 -11.90
C ASN A 2 -41.96 4.80 -11.56
N ALA A 3 -42.10 6.00 -11.00
CA ALA A 3 -40.97 6.75 -10.46
C ALA A 3 -40.39 5.97 -9.28
N THR A 4 -39.18 5.43 -9.44
CA THR A 4 -38.39 4.87 -8.35
C THR A 4 -38.01 6.00 -7.40
N ILE A 5 -38.84 6.22 -6.38
CA ILE A 5 -38.58 7.20 -5.33
C ILE A 5 -37.29 6.77 -4.61
N SER A 6 -36.15 7.37 -4.97
CA SER A 6 -34.90 7.19 -4.23
C SER A 6 -34.98 7.99 -2.93
N THR A 7 -35.59 7.40 -1.90
CA THR A 7 -35.81 7.97 -0.55
C THR A 7 -34.53 8.12 0.28
N SER A 8 -33.35 8.08 -0.34
CA SER A 8 -32.11 8.29 0.40
C SER A 8 -31.88 9.79 0.59
N SER A 9 -32.16 10.29 1.79
CA SER A 9 -31.86 11.68 2.15
C SER A 9 -30.42 12.04 1.81
N SER A 10 -30.19 13.20 1.17
CA SER A 10 -28.86 13.70 0.78
C SER A 10 -27.88 13.74 1.96
N ILE A 11 -28.37 13.96 3.19
CA ILE A 11 -27.55 13.94 4.40
C ILE A 11 -27.03 12.54 4.75
N VAL A 12 -27.79 11.50 4.43
CA VAL A 12 -27.39 10.10 4.64
C VAL A 12 -26.27 9.76 3.66
N LEU A 13 -26.39 10.18 2.40
CA LEU A 13 -25.34 9.99 1.40
C LEU A 13 -24.06 10.72 1.78
N PHE A 14 -24.17 11.98 2.22
CA PHE A 14 -23.05 12.75 2.77
C PHE A 14 -22.34 11.99 3.90
N ARG A 15 -23.08 11.60 4.95
CA ARG A 15 -22.52 10.88 6.10
C ARG A 15 -21.84 9.57 5.69
N ARG A 16 -22.41 8.86 4.71
CA ARG A 16 -21.83 7.62 4.19
C ARG A 16 -20.50 7.86 3.48
N VAL A 17 -20.38 8.90 2.65
CA VAL A 17 -19.09 9.25 2.00
C VAL A 17 -18.04 9.63 3.04
N ILE A 18 -18.38 10.50 3.99
CA ILE A 18 -17.45 10.89 5.06
C ILE A 18 -16.95 9.67 5.83
N ARG A 19 -17.85 8.74 6.18
CA ARG A 19 -17.49 7.51 6.91
C ARG A 19 -16.54 6.62 6.11
N GLU A 20 -16.78 6.42 4.81
CA GLU A 20 -15.85 5.64 3.98
C GLU A 20 -14.51 6.37 3.80
N GLY A 21 -14.55 7.70 3.64
CA GLY A 21 -13.34 8.54 3.56
C GLY A 21 -12.44 8.34 4.78
N LEU A 22 -12.99 8.27 5.99
CA LEU A 22 -12.23 8.04 7.22
C LEU A 22 -11.47 6.71 7.27
N ARG A 23 -11.68 5.77 6.34
CA ARG A 23 -10.84 4.57 6.21
C ARG A 23 -9.46 4.89 5.62
N TYR A 24 -9.29 6.05 5.00
CA TYR A 24 -8.04 6.52 4.40
C TYR A 24 -7.28 7.45 5.34
N ARG A 25 -5.96 7.25 5.46
CA ARG A 25 -5.09 8.06 6.34
C ARG A 25 -5.07 9.53 5.93
N ALA A 26 -5.00 9.81 4.62
CA ALA A 26 -5.06 11.16 4.07
C ALA A 26 -6.33 11.90 4.54
N PHE A 27 -7.50 11.25 4.43
CA PHE A 27 -8.77 11.85 4.85
C PHE A 27 -8.89 12.06 6.37
N LYS A 28 -8.23 11.23 7.18
CA LYS A 28 -8.18 11.37 8.65
C LYS A 28 -7.29 12.52 9.08
N GLN A 29 -6.12 12.66 8.47
CA GLN A 29 -5.11 13.62 8.89
C GLN A 29 -5.31 15.00 8.26
N ASP A 30 -5.73 15.03 7.00
CA ASP A 30 -5.92 16.26 6.25
C ASP A 30 -7.38 16.75 6.34
N SER A 31 -7.56 17.92 6.97
CA SER A 31 -8.86 18.58 7.07
C SER A 31 -9.37 19.10 5.73
N TRP A 32 -8.48 19.36 4.76
CA TRP A 32 -8.83 19.88 3.44
C TRP A 32 -9.88 19.00 2.77
N TRP A 33 -9.67 17.67 2.77
CA TRP A 33 -10.61 16.71 2.18
C TRP A 33 -12.00 16.79 2.80
N ARG A 34 -12.08 16.86 4.14
CA ARG A 34 -13.37 16.95 4.84
C ARG A 34 -14.08 18.27 4.56
N ASN A 35 -13.32 19.36 4.50
CA ASN A 35 -13.87 20.68 4.21
C ASN A 35 -14.35 20.77 2.77
N ASN A 36 -13.59 20.26 1.82
CA ASN A 36 -13.96 20.24 0.41
C ASN A 36 -15.25 19.44 0.16
N VAL A 37 -15.40 18.26 0.77
CA VAL A 37 -16.65 17.48 0.68
C VAL A 37 -17.82 18.21 1.33
N LYS A 38 -17.62 18.95 2.43
CA LYS A 38 -18.67 19.77 3.04
C LYS A 38 -19.08 20.92 2.13
N GLU A 39 -18.12 21.64 1.54
CA GLU A 39 -18.39 22.77 0.65
C GLU A 39 -19.13 22.30 -0.61
N LEU A 40 -18.72 21.20 -1.24
CA LEU A 40 -19.47 20.62 -2.37
C LEU A 40 -20.95 20.32 -2.05
N PHE A 41 -21.24 19.83 -0.84
CA PHE A 41 -22.63 19.61 -0.42
C PHE A 41 -23.39 20.91 -0.11
N ARG A 42 -22.67 21.96 0.32
CA ARG A 42 -23.26 23.29 0.58
C ARG A 42 -23.56 24.03 -0.72
N GLU A 43 -22.65 23.98 -1.68
CA GLU A 43 -22.80 24.57 -3.02
C GLU A 43 -24.06 24.04 -3.73
N ASN A 44 -24.36 22.75 -3.56
CA ASN A 44 -25.51 22.11 -4.17
C ASN A 44 -26.79 22.16 -3.31
N LYS A 45 -26.82 22.96 -2.23
CA LYS A 45 -27.98 23.01 -1.30
C LYS A 45 -29.22 23.64 -1.93
N SER A 46 -29.04 24.60 -2.84
CA SER A 46 -30.14 25.32 -3.50
C SER A 46 -30.69 24.61 -4.74
N VAL A 47 -30.07 23.49 -5.14
CA VAL A 47 -30.55 22.70 -6.28
C VAL A 47 -31.95 22.17 -5.97
N SER A 48 -32.91 22.54 -6.81
CA SER A 48 -34.33 22.22 -6.63
C SER A 48 -34.87 21.33 -7.76
N ASP A 49 -34.15 21.20 -8.88
CA ASP A 49 -34.55 20.32 -9.99
C ASP A 49 -34.39 18.84 -9.56
N PRO A 50 -35.48 18.04 -9.57
CA PRO A 50 -35.43 16.63 -9.21
C PRO A 50 -34.43 15.81 -10.04
N LYS A 51 -34.28 16.12 -11.34
CA LYS A 51 -33.36 15.38 -12.21
C LYS A 51 -31.90 15.66 -11.85
N GLU A 52 -31.59 16.91 -11.56
CA GLU A 52 -30.27 17.31 -11.10
C GLU A 52 -29.94 16.69 -9.74
N ILE A 53 -30.89 16.69 -8.80
CA ILE A 53 -30.73 16.02 -7.50
C ILE A 53 -30.43 14.53 -7.70
N GLU A 54 -31.17 13.83 -8.57
CA GLU A 54 -30.94 12.41 -8.85
C GLU A 54 -29.55 12.17 -9.44
N SER A 55 -29.12 13.00 -10.40
CA SER A 55 -27.78 12.95 -10.98
C SER A 55 -26.69 13.13 -9.92
N LEU A 56 -26.82 14.15 -9.06
CA LEU A 56 -25.88 14.41 -7.97
C LEU A 56 -25.84 13.25 -6.97
N GLN A 57 -27.00 12.72 -6.58
CA GLN A 57 -27.07 11.56 -5.69
C GLN A 57 -26.44 10.31 -6.32
N SER A 58 -26.63 10.09 -7.62
CA SER A 58 -26.01 9.00 -8.38
C SER A 58 -24.49 9.13 -8.37
N ARG A 59 -23.96 10.33 -8.66
CA ARG A 59 -22.51 10.61 -8.59
C ARG A 59 -21.94 10.32 -7.21
N VAL A 60 -22.62 10.75 -6.15
CA VAL A 60 -22.21 10.49 -4.77
C VAL A 60 -22.19 8.99 -4.45
N LYS A 61 -23.20 8.23 -4.91
CA LYS A 61 -23.24 6.77 -4.75
C LYS A 61 -22.06 6.10 -5.46
N SER A 62 -21.73 6.51 -6.68
CA SER A 62 -20.58 6.01 -7.44
C SER A 62 -19.25 6.30 -6.76
N TYR A 63 -19.05 7.53 -6.27
CA TYR A 63 -17.85 7.88 -5.51
C TYR A 63 -17.71 7.06 -4.23
N ARG A 64 -18.81 6.88 -3.49
CA ARG A 64 -18.80 6.02 -2.30
C ARG A 64 -18.42 4.58 -2.66
N PHE A 65 -19.01 4.04 -3.73
CA PHE A 65 -18.71 2.69 -4.18
C PHE A 65 -17.23 2.53 -4.53
N TYR A 66 -16.67 3.48 -5.28
CA TYR A 66 -15.25 3.51 -5.62
C TYR A 66 -14.35 3.54 -4.37
N LEU A 67 -14.64 4.42 -3.40
CA LEU A 67 -13.87 4.52 -2.16
C LEU A 67 -13.93 3.21 -1.36
N LYS A 68 -15.09 2.57 -1.31
CA LYS A 68 -15.24 1.29 -0.63
C LYS A 68 -14.47 0.18 -1.34
N ALA A 69 -14.70 0.01 -2.64
CA ALA A 69 -14.07 -1.04 -3.44
C ALA A 69 -12.53 -0.93 -3.40
N SER A 70 -12.00 0.28 -3.54
CA SER A 70 -10.55 0.52 -3.50
C SER A 70 -9.95 0.13 -2.16
N LYS A 71 -10.62 0.46 -1.04
CA LYS A 71 -10.11 0.09 0.29
C LYS A 71 -10.26 -1.41 0.56
N ASP A 72 -11.34 -2.01 0.11
CA ASP A 72 -11.58 -3.44 0.26
C ASP A 72 -10.53 -4.25 -0.55
N ILE A 73 -10.15 -3.79 -1.75
CA ILE A 73 -9.05 -4.37 -2.54
C ILE A 73 -7.70 -4.21 -1.83
N GLN A 74 -7.38 -3.01 -1.34
CA GLN A 74 -6.13 -2.80 -0.59
C GLN A 74 -6.02 -3.75 0.60
N ASN A 75 -7.10 -3.86 1.38
CA ASN A 75 -7.14 -4.77 2.53
C ASN A 75 -6.95 -6.24 2.09
N LEU A 76 -7.56 -6.65 0.97
CA LEU A 76 -7.40 -8.00 0.43
C LEU A 76 -5.95 -8.28 0.01
N LEU A 77 -5.30 -7.32 -0.66
CA LEU A 77 -3.91 -7.45 -1.07
C LEU A 77 -2.98 -7.56 0.15
N GLU A 78 -3.25 -6.78 1.20
CA GLU A 78 -2.53 -6.84 2.47
C GLU A 78 -2.73 -8.19 3.18
N GLU A 79 -3.97 -8.69 3.26
CA GLU A 79 -4.30 -9.94 3.94
C GLU A 79 -3.70 -11.17 3.26
N TYR A 80 -3.81 -11.23 1.93
CA TYR A 80 -3.31 -12.35 1.14
C TYR A 80 -1.84 -12.17 0.70
N ASN A 81 -1.18 -11.09 1.13
CA ASN A 81 0.19 -10.72 0.73
C ASN A 81 0.40 -10.78 -0.79
N ILE A 82 -0.63 -10.43 -1.56
CA ILE A 82 -0.61 -10.46 -3.02
C ILE A 82 0.21 -9.28 -3.51
N GLY A 83 1.26 -9.56 -4.29
CA GLY A 83 2.22 -8.55 -4.77
C GLY A 83 3.48 -8.43 -3.92
N ILE A 84 3.55 -9.09 -2.76
CA ILE A 84 4.79 -9.20 -1.99
C ILE A 84 5.64 -10.36 -2.56
N PRO A 85 6.91 -10.11 -2.94
CA PRO A 85 7.82 -11.15 -3.39
C PRO A 85 7.94 -12.29 -2.36
N VAL A 86 8.13 -13.52 -2.84
CA VAL A 86 8.18 -14.73 -2.00
C VAL A 86 9.22 -14.62 -0.88
N ARG A 87 10.38 -14.02 -1.15
CA ARG A 87 11.43 -13.77 -0.14
C ARG A 87 10.92 -12.91 1.02
N GLU A 88 10.36 -11.75 0.70
CA GLU A 88 9.88 -10.79 1.70
C GLU A 88 8.71 -11.38 2.51
N ARG A 89 7.89 -12.23 1.90
CA ARG A 89 6.82 -12.98 2.59
C ARG A 89 7.38 -13.98 3.61
N LEU A 90 8.41 -14.73 3.23
CA LEU A 90 9.08 -15.68 4.12
C LEU A 90 9.72 -14.95 5.31
N GLU A 91 10.38 -13.81 5.06
CA GLU A 91 11.00 -12.99 6.11
C GLU A 91 9.96 -12.46 7.11
N LYS A 92 8.85 -11.87 6.62
CA LYS A 92 7.75 -11.40 7.47
C LYS A 92 7.15 -12.53 8.30
N SER A 93 6.97 -13.71 7.70
CA SER A 93 6.42 -14.88 8.38
C SER A 93 7.37 -15.40 9.47
N SER A 94 8.66 -15.52 9.15
CA SER A 94 9.69 -15.98 10.09
C SER A 94 9.83 -15.06 11.30
N ASN A 95 9.85 -13.75 11.07
CA ASN A 95 9.91 -12.75 12.14
C ASN A 95 8.69 -12.81 13.07
N ARG A 96 7.50 -13.09 12.51
CA ARG A 96 6.27 -13.23 13.31
C ARG A 96 6.29 -14.43 14.25
N VAL A 97 6.94 -15.53 13.86
CA VAL A 97 7.05 -16.74 14.68
C VAL A 97 8.37 -16.83 15.46
N GLY A 98 9.20 -15.80 15.41
CA GLY A 98 10.50 -15.75 16.09
C GLY A 98 11.54 -16.73 15.53
N LEU A 99 11.33 -17.25 14.32
CA LEU A 99 12.30 -18.13 13.66
C LEU A 99 13.30 -17.28 12.88
N LYS A 100 14.55 -17.78 12.77
CA LYS A 100 15.54 -17.23 11.85
C LYS A 100 15.53 -18.04 10.57
N LEU A 101 15.37 -17.36 9.43
CA LEU A 101 15.51 -18.02 8.13
C LEU A 101 16.96 -18.45 7.90
N PRO A 102 17.18 -19.58 7.22
CA PRO A 102 18.50 -19.89 6.69
C PRO A 102 18.89 -18.84 5.66
N GLU A 103 20.19 -18.61 5.55
CA GLU A 103 20.74 -17.69 4.56
C GLU A 103 20.44 -18.19 3.14
N TRP A 104 20.08 -17.27 2.26
CA TRP A 104 19.74 -17.59 0.87
C TRP A 104 20.96 -18.18 0.13
N PRO A 105 20.79 -19.23 -0.70
CA PRO A 105 21.90 -19.89 -1.39
C PRO A 105 22.79 -18.92 -2.17
N GLU A 106 22.19 -17.95 -2.85
CA GLU A 106 22.90 -16.92 -3.62
C GLU A 106 23.82 -16.05 -2.75
N VAL A 107 23.34 -15.63 -1.59
CA VAL A 107 24.11 -14.80 -0.64
C VAL A 107 25.26 -15.62 -0.07
N ARG A 108 24.98 -16.89 0.27
CA ARG A 108 25.99 -17.83 0.75
C ARG A 108 27.08 -18.10 -0.29
N GLU A 109 26.71 -18.30 -1.54
CA GLU A 109 27.66 -18.50 -2.65
C GLU A 109 28.57 -17.28 -2.86
N GLN A 110 28.01 -16.07 -2.77
CA GLN A 110 28.80 -14.83 -2.87
C GLN A 110 29.83 -14.73 -1.74
N GLN A 111 29.45 -15.08 -0.51
CA GLN A 111 30.36 -15.10 0.62
C GLN A 111 31.46 -16.15 0.48
N ILE A 112 31.13 -17.34 -0.02
CA ILE A 112 32.12 -18.40 -0.31
C ILE A 112 33.14 -17.89 -1.33
N ARG A 113 32.68 -17.32 -2.45
CA ARG A 113 33.56 -16.75 -3.49
C ARG A 113 34.45 -15.62 -2.94
N ALA A 114 33.89 -14.73 -2.13
CA ALA A 114 34.66 -13.63 -1.52
C ALA A 114 35.77 -14.15 -0.59
N ARG A 115 35.49 -15.19 0.19
CA ARG A 115 36.47 -15.83 1.07
C ARG A 115 37.57 -16.55 0.28
N GLU A 116 37.21 -17.25 -0.79
CA GLU A 116 38.19 -17.89 -1.70
C GLU A 116 39.11 -16.86 -2.35
N GLN A 117 38.58 -15.71 -2.78
CA GLN A 117 39.39 -14.63 -3.35
C GLN A 117 40.34 -14.01 -2.32
N GLN A 118 39.91 -13.84 -1.07
CA GLN A 118 40.79 -13.35 0.01
C GLN A 118 41.91 -14.35 0.34
N ASN A 119 41.58 -15.64 0.39
CA ASN A 119 42.57 -16.70 0.62
C ASN A 119 43.60 -16.76 -0.51
N ASN A 120 43.17 -16.64 -1.77
CA ASN A 120 44.09 -16.62 -2.92
C ASN A 120 44.96 -15.34 -2.94
N ARG A 121 44.44 -14.19 -2.50
CA ARG A 121 45.22 -12.95 -2.42
C ARG A 121 46.29 -12.99 -1.32
N SER A 122 45.98 -13.60 -0.18
CA SER A 122 46.94 -13.74 0.92
C SER A 122 48.08 -14.70 0.54
N THR A 123 47.76 -15.85 -0.07
CA THR A 123 48.80 -16.78 -0.54
C THR A 123 49.71 -16.17 -1.61
N LEU A 124 49.17 -15.36 -2.53
CA LEU A 124 49.97 -14.62 -3.52
C LEU A 124 50.84 -13.51 -2.88
N ALA A 125 50.36 -12.87 -1.82
CA ALA A 125 51.14 -11.85 -1.11
C ALA A 125 52.32 -12.46 -0.34
N ASP A 126 52.12 -13.64 0.26
CA ASP A 126 53.16 -14.35 1.00
C ASP A 126 54.26 -14.88 0.07
N GLN A 127 53.90 -15.40 -1.11
CA GLN A 127 54.87 -15.85 -2.13
C GLN A 127 55.77 -14.72 -2.64
N ASN A 128 55.22 -13.52 -2.86
CA ASN A 128 55.99 -12.35 -3.28
C ASN A 128 56.94 -11.80 -2.21
N ASN A 129 56.76 -12.18 -0.94
CA ASN A 129 57.61 -11.74 0.17
C ASN A 129 58.77 -12.71 0.43
N THR A 130 58.63 -13.99 0.05
CA THR A 130 59.71 -15.00 0.10
C THR A 130 60.73 -14.89 -1.03
N ASP A 131 60.39 -14.23 -2.15
CA ASP A 131 61.27 -14.10 -3.32
C ASP A 131 62.18 -12.86 -3.31
N LYS A 132 62.24 -12.09 -2.20
CA LYS A 132 63.19 -10.98 -2.07
C LYS A 132 64.57 -11.48 -1.58
N PRO A 133 65.63 -11.44 -2.41
CA PRO A 133 66.96 -11.86 -1.99
C PRO A 133 67.51 -10.89 -0.94
N GLN A 134 68.02 -11.44 0.17
CA GLN A 134 68.74 -10.66 1.18
C GLN A 134 70.06 -10.16 0.57
N GLN A 135 70.21 -8.83 0.50
CA GLN A 135 71.46 -8.16 0.16
C GLN A 135 72.40 -8.09 1.36
#